data_AF-F2U4C0-F1
#
_entry.id   AF-F2U4C0-F1
#
_cell.length_a   1.000
_cell.length_b   1.000
_cell.length_c   1.000
_cell.angle_alpha   90.00
_cell.angle_beta   90.00
_cell.angle_gamma   90.00
#
_symmetry.space_group_name_H-M   'P 1'
#
loop_
_entity.id
_entity.type
_entity.pdbx_description
1 polymer ?
#
loop_
_entity_poly.entity_id
_entity_poly.type
_entity_poly.pdbx_seq_one_letter_code
_entity_poly.pdbx_strand_id
1 'polypeptide(L)'
;MSETDAKRAKRPLVVGGVPEHFNYPWRMAQERGIFKRCGVEVDFREQKLGTGAMVSAAKDGSLDLIIALTEGLVADIASGSDLRLLGTYVGSPLTWAISTGNKSSINSVEDLRKGKFGVSRIGSGSQLMAYVLAIQRGWNPEEISFEVKGDINQLCTGVDDLSTDAFLWETFTTKPYHDAGTVRRIGDITTPWPCFMIAARQSVIDERLPEIQACLAAVHEAAQLFHTETEAMPPLIAKHYGLKQEDAKAWYEGVDIVANRFISEAALEKAVQALQVCKRLPPDEHVDVSKLLDTRVAELKRDLRSMKLYDRSELVVSLYKQLAANGLSTGPLKYTDLIPFDQHHYHGTAAVDDVIAKCHISERSRVINIGSGLGGPSRYMAATTGCLVLACEIQEDLSRTAMEMTSRCGMTSKVHHMTGDFMPLSQHLQRSGYDAVVSWLTVLHFQDRLSLFRQCHELLRPGGFFFAADFFARGALTAEEKQTLADEVGCETLAASLEDYKHELELAGFKVTTLEDMSEDWTAYTRERVNALTAKRKETGAIVGQDVFDRMLRFYSTVADLYKGGNLGGLQVVAQKPLGW
;
A
#
# COMPACT_ATOMS: atom_id res chain seq x y z
N MET A 1 -30.35 -28.19 19.64
CA MET A 1 -30.45 -26.76 19.97
C MET A 1 -31.30 -26.61 21.21
N SER A 2 -30.76 -25.99 22.26
CA SER A 2 -31.50 -25.65 23.48
C SER A 2 -32.44 -24.47 23.22
N GLU A 3 -33.44 -24.28 24.08
CA GLU A 3 -34.39 -23.14 24.02
C GLU A 3 -33.67 -21.77 24.18
N THR A 4 -32.48 -21.78 24.79
CA THR A 4 -31.58 -20.65 24.94
C THR A 4 -30.89 -20.28 23.61
N ASP A 5 -30.50 -21.29 22.81
CA ASP A 5 -29.91 -21.10 21.47
C ASP A 5 -30.93 -20.50 20.49
N ALA A 6 -32.19 -20.92 20.58
CA ALA A 6 -33.27 -20.41 19.72
C ALA A 6 -33.67 -18.95 20.02
N LYS A 7 -33.49 -18.48 21.27
CA LYS A 7 -33.70 -17.08 21.65
C LYS A 7 -32.55 -16.17 21.21
N ARG A 8 -31.33 -16.69 21.15
CA ARG A 8 -30.13 -15.92 20.77
C ARG A 8 -30.05 -15.64 19.27
N ALA A 9 -30.58 -16.53 18.43
CA ALA A 9 -30.73 -16.33 16.99
C ALA A 9 -31.72 -15.21 16.58
N LYS A 10 -32.54 -14.68 17.51
CA LYS A 10 -33.58 -13.66 17.22
C LYS A 10 -33.31 -12.27 17.77
N ARG A 11 -32.15 -12.02 18.40
CA ARG A 11 -31.80 -10.69 18.93
C ARG A 11 -30.92 -9.91 17.94
N PRO A 12 -30.93 -8.56 17.99
CA PRO A 12 -30.02 -7.75 17.20
C PRO A 12 -28.55 -8.14 17.42
N LEU A 13 -27.73 -8.03 16.37
CA LEU A 13 -26.27 -8.06 16.50
C LEU A 13 -25.85 -6.83 17.29
N VAL A 14 -25.20 -7.04 18.44
CA VAL A 14 -24.69 -5.92 19.24
C VAL A 14 -23.28 -5.59 18.78
N VAL A 15 -23.07 -4.40 18.23
CA VAL A 15 -21.79 -3.99 17.63
C VAL A 15 -21.17 -2.85 18.42
N GLY A 16 -19.91 -2.97 18.79
CA GLY A 16 -19.17 -1.92 19.50
C GLY A 16 -18.21 -1.14 18.61
N GLY A 17 -18.19 0.17 18.75
CA GLY A 17 -17.18 1.04 18.13
C GLY A 17 -16.86 2.24 19.03
N VAL A 18 -15.71 2.88 18.82
CA VAL A 18 -15.36 4.14 19.50
C VAL A 18 -16.33 5.27 19.14
N PRO A 19 -16.61 6.23 20.06
CA PRO A 19 -17.46 7.40 19.81
C PRO A 19 -16.75 8.47 18.96
N GLU A 20 -16.21 8.06 17.81
CA GLU A 20 -15.39 8.89 16.93
C GLU A 20 -15.95 8.89 15.50
N HIS A 21 -15.53 9.89 14.72
CA HIS A 21 -15.99 10.14 13.35
C HIS A 21 -15.78 8.96 12.39
N PHE A 22 -14.84 8.06 12.68
CA PHE A 22 -14.64 6.81 11.92
C PHE A 22 -15.89 5.94 11.84
N ASN A 23 -16.76 5.97 12.86
CA ASN A 23 -17.95 5.10 12.92
C ASN A 23 -19.23 5.74 12.36
N TYR A 24 -19.13 6.91 11.73
CA TYR A 24 -20.30 7.58 11.13
C TYR A 24 -21.07 6.70 10.13
N PRO A 25 -20.44 5.87 9.27
CA PRO A 25 -21.16 4.94 8.39
C PRO A 25 -22.08 3.95 9.13
N TRP A 26 -21.76 3.53 10.35
CA TRP A 26 -22.64 2.65 11.15
C TRP A 26 -23.92 3.35 11.57
N ARG A 27 -23.80 4.62 12.01
CA ARG A 27 -24.95 5.49 12.28
C ARG A 27 -25.78 5.68 11.02
N MET A 28 -25.12 5.98 9.90
CA MET A 28 -25.79 6.21 8.63
C MET A 28 -26.57 4.96 8.17
N ALA A 29 -25.99 3.78 8.33
CA ALA A 29 -26.66 2.51 8.03
C ALA A 29 -27.91 2.30 8.90
N GLN A 30 -27.86 2.67 10.17
CA GLN A 30 -29.00 2.61 11.09
C GLN A 30 -30.10 3.60 10.71
N GLU A 31 -29.75 4.89 10.56
CA GLU A 31 -30.70 5.98 10.32
C GLU A 31 -31.38 5.86 8.96
N ARG A 32 -30.69 5.32 7.95
CA ARG A 32 -31.21 5.13 6.60
C ARG A 32 -31.83 3.75 6.38
N GLY A 33 -31.92 2.92 7.42
CA GLY A 33 -32.55 1.59 7.36
C GLY A 33 -31.81 0.59 6.46
N ILE A 34 -30.51 0.78 6.21
CA ILE A 34 -29.68 -0.10 5.37
C ILE A 34 -29.60 -1.50 5.98
N PHE A 35 -29.37 -1.60 7.29
CA PHE A 35 -29.37 -2.89 8.00
C PHE A 35 -30.66 -3.67 7.79
N LYS A 36 -31.81 -3.01 7.98
CA LYS A 36 -33.13 -3.62 7.80
C LYS A 36 -33.34 -4.09 6.36
N ARG A 37 -32.88 -3.32 5.36
CA ARG A 37 -32.95 -3.69 3.94
C ARG A 37 -32.07 -4.90 3.62
N CYS A 38 -30.91 -5.02 4.26
CA CYS A 38 -30.03 -6.19 4.18
C CYS A 38 -30.52 -7.38 5.02
N GLY A 39 -31.66 -7.26 5.70
CA GLY A 39 -32.27 -8.35 6.46
C GLY A 39 -31.62 -8.62 7.82
N VAL A 40 -30.94 -7.63 8.41
CA VAL A 40 -30.27 -7.76 9.71
C VAL A 40 -30.70 -6.67 10.68
N GLU A 41 -30.85 -7.01 11.96
CA GLU A 41 -31.02 -6.04 13.04
C GLU A 41 -29.70 -5.82 13.76
N VAL A 42 -29.32 -4.56 13.94
CA VAL A 42 -28.05 -4.15 14.55
C VAL A 42 -28.32 -3.16 15.68
N ASP A 43 -27.67 -3.37 16.82
CA ASP A 43 -27.61 -2.47 17.97
C ASP A 43 -26.17 -1.95 18.10
N PHE A 44 -25.90 -0.77 17.55
CA PHE A 44 -24.58 -0.15 17.61
C PHE A 44 -24.37 0.61 18.92
N ARG A 45 -23.31 0.28 19.66
CA ARG A 45 -22.98 0.83 20.97
C ARG A 45 -21.61 1.49 20.98
N GLU A 46 -21.58 2.74 21.44
CA GLU A 46 -20.34 3.48 21.60
C GLU A 46 -19.55 3.00 22.82
N GLN A 47 -18.24 2.83 22.64
CA GLN A 47 -17.30 2.29 23.64
C GLN A 47 -16.20 3.32 23.92
N LYS A 48 -16.35 4.08 25.00
CA LYS A 48 -15.47 5.22 25.35
C LYS A 48 -14.03 4.83 25.70
N LEU A 49 -13.81 3.59 26.13
CA LEU A 49 -12.51 3.13 26.63
C LEU A 49 -11.64 2.44 25.55
N GLY A 50 -12.04 2.54 24.28
CA GLY A 50 -11.25 2.09 23.13
C GLY A 50 -11.08 0.57 23.00
N THR A 51 -10.07 0.15 22.23
CA THR A 51 -9.86 -1.25 21.81
C THR A 51 -9.83 -2.25 22.96
N GLY A 52 -9.15 -1.95 24.06
CA GLY A 52 -9.02 -2.89 25.18
C GLY A 52 -10.37 -3.22 25.83
N ALA A 53 -11.22 -2.21 26.04
CA ALA A 53 -12.56 -2.42 26.58
C ALA A 53 -13.47 -3.13 25.59
N MET A 54 -13.37 -2.82 24.30
CA MET A 54 -14.12 -3.52 23.25
C MET A 54 -13.76 -5.00 23.18
N VAL A 55 -12.48 -5.34 23.27
CA VAL A 55 -12.01 -6.74 23.33
C VAL A 55 -12.57 -7.44 24.56
N SER A 56 -12.53 -6.83 25.75
CA SER A 56 -13.12 -7.41 26.96
C SER A 56 -14.62 -7.63 26.82
N ALA A 57 -15.33 -6.65 26.28
CA ALA A 57 -16.78 -6.71 26.05
C ALA A 57 -17.17 -7.75 24.97
N ALA A 58 -16.32 -7.98 23.97
CA ALA A 58 -16.52 -9.08 23.03
C ALA A 58 -16.33 -10.44 23.73
N LYS A 59 -15.30 -10.56 24.61
CA LYS A 59 -14.98 -11.78 25.37
C LYS A 59 -16.05 -12.16 26.39
N ASP A 60 -16.60 -11.19 27.11
CA ASP A 60 -17.70 -11.42 28.06
C ASP A 60 -19.07 -11.62 27.37
N GLY A 61 -19.14 -11.34 26.07
CA GLY A 61 -20.33 -11.55 25.24
C GLY A 61 -21.34 -10.42 25.29
N SER A 62 -20.99 -9.27 25.87
CA SER A 62 -21.80 -8.05 25.80
C SER A 62 -21.81 -7.41 24.41
N LEU A 63 -20.79 -7.69 23.58
CA LEU A 63 -20.71 -7.32 22.17
C LEU A 63 -20.52 -8.56 21.29
N ASP A 64 -21.19 -8.59 20.14
CA ASP A 64 -21.08 -9.64 19.13
C ASP A 64 -19.96 -9.34 18.11
N LEU A 65 -19.90 -8.08 17.63
CA LEU A 65 -18.83 -7.58 16.77
C LEU A 65 -18.20 -6.33 17.38
N ILE A 66 -16.94 -6.09 17.06
CA ILE A 66 -16.20 -4.89 17.47
C ILE A 66 -15.46 -4.27 16.28
N ILE A 67 -15.43 -2.94 16.24
CA ILE A 67 -14.60 -2.14 15.33
C ILE A 67 -13.50 -1.52 16.17
N ALA A 68 -12.28 -2.03 16.01
CA ALA A 68 -11.18 -1.66 16.89
C ALA A 68 -9.88 -1.48 16.12
N LEU A 69 -8.90 -0.84 16.77
CA LEU A 69 -7.60 -0.58 16.16
C LEU A 69 -6.90 -1.89 15.79
N THR A 70 -6.35 -1.93 14.59
CA THR A 70 -5.73 -3.12 13.97
C THR A 70 -4.69 -3.76 14.88
N GLU A 71 -3.72 -3.00 15.38
CA GLU A 71 -2.66 -3.53 16.25
C GLU A 71 -3.21 -4.14 17.55
N GLY A 72 -4.32 -3.61 18.06
CA GLY A 72 -4.92 -4.09 19.30
C GLY A 72 -5.61 -5.44 19.11
N LEU A 73 -6.27 -5.62 17.97
CA LEU A 73 -6.87 -6.89 17.58
C LEU A 73 -5.79 -7.93 17.24
N VAL A 74 -4.78 -7.56 16.46
CA VAL A 74 -3.64 -8.45 16.13
C VAL A 74 -2.94 -8.93 17.40
N ALA A 75 -2.63 -8.02 18.33
CA ALA A 75 -1.99 -8.39 19.60
C ALA A 75 -2.84 -9.39 20.41
N ASP A 76 -4.16 -9.15 20.51
CA ASP A 76 -5.05 -10.01 21.29
C ASP A 76 -5.20 -11.40 20.66
N ILE A 77 -5.40 -11.47 19.34
CA ILE A 77 -5.59 -12.73 18.61
C ILE A 77 -4.29 -13.54 18.58
N ALA A 78 -3.16 -12.91 18.29
CA ALA A 78 -1.86 -13.57 18.30
C ALA A 78 -1.47 -14.07 19.71
N SER A 79 -2.00 -13.46 20.77
CA SER A 79 -1.84 -13.93 22.16
C SER A 79 -2.80 -15.06 22.55
N GLY A 80 -3.49 -15.68 21.59
CA GLY A 80 -4.34 -16.86 21.82
C GLY A 80 -5.82 -16.57 22.08
N SER A 81 -6.30 -15.36 21.78
CA SER A 81 -7.72 -15.03 21.86
C SER A 81 -8.56 -15.78 20.82
N ASP A 82 -9.83 -16.03 21.15
CA ASP A 82 -10.82 -16.63 20.24
C ASP A 82 -11.48 -15.61 19.30
N LEU A 83 -10.94 -14.39 19.24
CA LEU A 83 -11.36 -13.40 18.25
C LEU A 83 -10.80 -13.74 16.86
N ARG A 84 -11.53 -13.38 15.81
CA ARG A 84 -11.08 -13.41 14.42
C ARG A 84 -11.38 -12.11 13.72
N LEU A 85 -10.45 -11.68 12.88
CA LEU A 85 -10.64 -10.56 11.97
C LEU A 85 -11.64 -10.94 10.87
N LEU A 86 -12.55 -10.01 10.55
CA LEU A 86 -13.64 -10.16 9.60
C LEU A 86 -13.50 -9.26 8.37
N GLY A 87 -12.56 -8.32 8.38
CA GLY A 87 -12.31 -7.41 7.28
C GLY A 87 -11.68 -6.09 7.73
N THR A 88 -11.21 -5.31 6.76
CA THR A 88 -10.73 -3.95 6.97
C THR A 88 -11.91 -2.99 7.02
N TYR A 89 -12.01 -2.19 8.09
CA TYR A 89 -13.03 -1.15 8.19
C TYR A 89 -12.54 0.17 7.62
N VAL A 90 -11.43 0.69 8.15
CA VAL A 90 -10.81 1.93 7.66
C VAL A 90 -9.48 1.57 7.02
N GLY A 91 -9.39 1.77 5.70
CA GLY A 91 -8.25 1.44 4.84
C GLY A 91 -7.09 2.43 4.97
N SER A 92 -7.39 3.71 5.22
CA SER A 92 -6.38 4.74 5.44
C SER A 92 -5.62 4.51 6.76
N PRO A 93 -4.31 4.81 6.82
CA PRO A 93 -3.58 4.91 8.07
C PRO A 93 -4.19 5.88 9.09
N LEU A 94 -3.94 5.66 10.38
CA LEU A 94 -4.25 6.64 11.42
C LEU A 94 -3.11 7.65 11.52
N THR A 95 -3.42 8.94 11.47
CA THR A 95 -2.43 10.01 11.64
C THR A 95 -2.36 10.44 13.10
N TRP A 96 -1.18 10.31 13.69
CA TRP A 96 -0.87 10.70 15.06
C TRP A 96 -0.05 11.99 15.07
N ALA A 97 -0.53 12.99 15.80
CA ALA A 97 0.21 14.21 16.05
C ALA A 97 1.24 13.98 17.16
N ILE A 98 2.46 14.45 16.92
CA ILE A 98 3.56 14.45 17.89
C ILE A 98 3.53 15.80 18.61
N SER A 99 3.22 15.77 19.90
CA SER A 99 2.97 16.98 20.70
C SER A 99 4.00 17.14 21.82
N THR A 100 4.49 18.36 22.03
CA THR A 100 5.41 18.74 23.13
C THR A 100 4.92 20.00 23.84
N GLY A 101 5.47 20.29 25.02
CA GLY A 101 5.09 21.44 25.82
C GLY A 101 5.63 22.76 25.26
N ASN A 102 4.97 23.86 25.63
CA ASN A 102 5.39 25.20 25.20
C ASN A 102 6.75 25.62 25.80
N LYS A 103 7.09 25.08 26.98
CA LYS A 103 8.35 25.35 27.68
C LYS A 103 9.48 24.39 27.29
N SER A 104 9.17 23.37 26.49
CA SER A 104 10.14 22.35 26.09
C SER A 104 11.20 22.92 25.15
N SER A 105 12.43 22.42 25.27
CA SER A 105 13.52 22.72 24.34
C SER A 105 13.45 21.93 23.03
N ILE A 106 12.54 20.95 22.95
CA ILE A 106 12.29 20.14 21.75
C ILE A 106 11.63 20.99 20.67
N ASN A 107 12.20 21.03 19.47
CA ASN A 107 11.68 21.82 18.35
C ASN A 107 11.43 21.00 17.08
N SER A 108 11.93 19.76 17.04
CA SER A 108 11.78 18.85 15.92
C SER A 108 11.53 17.43 16.41
N VAL A 109 11.02 16.58 15.52
CA VAL A 109 10.87 15.15 15.80
C VAL A 109 12.22 14.51 16.11
N GLU A 110 13.29 14.95 15.44
CA GLU A 110 14.65 14.45 15.61
C GLU A 110 15.21 14.63 17.03
N ASP A 111 14.74 15.64 17.77
CA ASP A 111 15.12 15.86 19.17
C ASP A 111 14.62 14.75 20.10
N LEU A 112 13.68 13.92 19.65
CA LEU A 112 13.07 12.83 20.44
C LEU A 112 13.80 11.49 20.36
N ARG A 113 14.97 11.39 19.71
CA ARG A 113 15.71 10.12 19.51
C ARG A 113 15.96 9.33 20.81
N LYS A 114 16.04 10.02 21.95
CA LYS A 114 16.19 9.44 23.30
C LYS A 114 15.15 9.98 24.28
N GLY A 115 14.02 10.43 23.72
CA GLY A 115 12.98 11.13 24.47
C GLY A 115 12.18 10.22 25.39
N LYS A 116 11.59 10.84 26.40
CA LYS A 116 10.65 10.24 27.34
C LYS A 116 9.22 10.55 26.92
N PHE A 117 8.51 9.55 26.42
CA PHE A 117 7.15 9.71 25.90
C PHE A 117 6.09 9.54 26.98
N GLY A 118 5.14 10.48 27.05
CA GLY A 118 3.90 10.31 27.79
C GLY A 118 2.97 9.33 27.09
N VAL A 119 2.45 8.36 27.83
CA VAL A 119 1.50 7.35 27.33
C VAL A 119 0.28 7.24 28.22
N SER A 120 -0.85 6.81 27.63
CA SER A 120 -2.08 6.64 28.41
C SER A 120 -2.00 5.49 29.43
N ARG A 121 -1.33 4.41 29.04
CA ARG A 121 -1.05 3.22 29.85
C ARG A 121 0.04 2.40 29.16
N ILE A 122 0.64 1.47 29.90
CA ILE A 122 1.52 0.46 29.31
C ILE A 122 0.71 -0.42 28.33
N GLY A 123 1.29 -0.68 27.16
CA GLY A 123 0.66 -1.41 26.05
C GLY A 123 -0.38 -0.59 25.26
N SER A 124 -0.42 0.74 25.41
CA SER A 124 -1.31 1.60 24.63
C SER A 124 -0.85 1.82 23.19
N GLY A 125 -1.77 2.26 22.31
CA GLY A 125 -1.43 2.70 20.96
C GLY A 125 -0.42 3.86 20.96
N SER A 126 -0.53 4.81 21.90
CA SER A 126 0.46 5.88 22.09
C SER A 126 1.88 5.35 22.37
N GLN A 127 2.00 4.25 23.12
CA GLN A 127 3.30 3.61 23.35
C GLN A 127 3.81 2.92 22.09
N LEU A 128 2.95 2.14 21.42
CA LEU A 128 3.32 1.47 20.17
C LEU A 128 3.78 2.49 19.13
N MET A 129 3.07 3.60 18.97
CA MET A 129 3.41 4.59 17.95
C MET A 129 4.72 5.32 18.22
N ALA A 130 5.14 5.47 19.47
CA ALA A 130 6.48 5.96 19.78
C ALA A 130 7.57 4.96 19.35
N TYR A 131 7.33 3.66 19.51
CA TYR A 131 8.23 2.63 18.97
C TYR A 131 8.22 2.61 17.43
N VAL A 132 7.05 2.71 16.79
CA VAL A 132 6.93 2.81 15.34
C VAL A 132 7.66 4.05 14.82
N LEU A 133 7.58 5.17 15.54
CA LEU A 133 8.35 6.38 15.25
C LEU A 133 9.85 6.12 15.30
N ALA A 134 10.34 5.48 16.35
CA ALA A 134 11.75 5.11 16.46
C ALA A 134 12.20 4.23 15.28
N ILE A 135 11.43 3.20 14.92
CA ILE A 135 11.71 2.30 13.80
C ILE A 135 11.76 3.08 12.47
N GLN A 136 10.72 3.87 12.16
CA GLN A 136 10.63 4.62 10.91
C GLN A 136 11.75 5.67 10.75
N ARG A 137 12.28 6.18 11.87
CA ARG A 137 13.37 7.16 11.90
C ARG A 137 14.76 6.53 12.06
N GLY A 138 14.85 5.20 12.11
CA GLY A 138 16.11 4.46 12.31
C GLY A 138 16.75 4.68 13.68
N TRP A 139 15.96 5.03 14.70
CA TRP A 139 16.42 5.15 16.08
C TRP A 139 16.43 3.78 16.76
N ASN A 140 17.20 3.64 17.84
CA ASN A 140 17.17 2.45 18.67
C ASN A 140 15.91 2.48 19.57
N PRO A 141 14.95 1.54 19.41
CA PRO A 141 13.75 1.48 20.24
C PRO A 141 14.03 1.33 21.75
N GLU A 142 15.18 0.79 22.14
CA GLU A 142 15.55 0.61 23.55
C GLU A 142 16.06 1.91 24.21
N GLU A 143 16.33 2.97 23.42
CA GLU A 143 16.80 4.26 23.94
C GLU A 143 15.67 5.25 24.25
N ILE A 144 14.44 4.96 23.84
CA ILE A 144 13.26 5.75 24.22
C ILE A 144 12.65 5.21 25.52
N SER A 145 12.07 6.10 26.32
CA SER A 145 11.47 5.73 27.62
C SER A 145 10.03 6.23 27.74
N PHE A 146 9.28 5.73 28.72
CA PHE A 146 7.85 6.01 28.84
C PHE A 146 7.46 6.43 30.26
N GLU A 147 6.48 7.32 30.35
CA GLU A 147 5.79 7.63 31.61
C GLU A 147 4.27 7.58 31.40
N VAL A 148 3.58 6.88 32.30
CA VAL A 148 2.12 6.77 32.25
C VAL A 148 1.50 8.05 32.80
N LYS A 149 0.74 8.76 31.97
CA LYS A 149 0.01 9.97 32.38
C LYS A 149 -1.49 9.76 32.46
N GLY A 150 -2.07 8.90 31.63
CA GLY A 150 -3.51 8.64 31.60
C GLY A 150 -4.21 9.29 30.40
N ASP A 151 -5.14 10.19 30.65
CA ASP A 151 -5.89 10.84 29.58
C ASP A 151 -5.11 11.96 28.86
N ILE A 152 -5.70 12.52 27.80
CA ILE A 152 -5.07 13.56 26.98
C ILE A 152 -4.77 14.85 27.76
N ASN A 153 -5.55 15.18 28.78
CA ASN A 153 -5.30 16.38 29.60
C ASN A 153 -4.08 16.16 30.49
N GLN A 154 -3.94 14.96 31.05
CA GLN A 154 -2.77 14.57 31.83
C GLN A 154 -1.51 14.45 30.96
N LEU A 155 -1.64 14.02 29.70
CA LEU A 155 -0.55 14.03 28.72
C LEU A 155 -0.11 15.44 28.37
N CYS A 156 -1.04 16.38 28.14
CA CYS A 156 -0.73 17.79 27.91
C CYS A 156 0.00 18.40 29.13
N THR A 157 -0.50 18.14 30.33
CA THR A 157 0.16 18.57 31.59
C THR A 157 1.59 18.03 31.67
N GLY A 158 1.77 16.75 31.32
CA GLY A 158 3.08 16.08 31.40
C GLY A 158 4.14 16.65 30.47
N VAL A 159 3.76 17.18 29.31
CA VAL A 159 4.72 17.85 28.42
C VAL A 159 4.96 19.30 28.81
N ASP A 160 3.99 19.97 29.43
CA ASP A 160 4.13 21.35 29.90
C ASP A 160 4.91 21.48 31.22
N ASP A 161 4.82 20.48 32.10
CA ASP A 161 5.62 20.39 33.34
C ASP A 161 7.00 19.73 33.12
N LEU A 162 7.30 19.31 31.88
CA LEU A 162 8.55 18.67 31.44
C LEU A 162 8.82 17.30 32.08
N SER A 163 7.82 16.66 32.66
CA SER A 163 7.94 15.27 33.13
C SER A 163 8.00 14.26 31.98
N THR A 164 7.49 14.64 30.81
CA THR A 164 7.63 13.93 29.54
C THR A 164 8.01 14.89 28.42
N ASP A 165 8.75 14.40 27.44
CA ASP A 165 9.28 15.17 26.32
C ASP A 165 8.23 15.38 25.22
N ALA A 166 7.43 14.34 24.95
CA ALA A 166 6.35 14.38 23.97
C ALA A 166 5.27 13.34 24.27
N PHE A 167 4.10 13.48 23.66
CA PHE A 167 3.12 12.41 23.55
C PHE A 167 2.59 12.32 22.11
N LEU A 168 2.10 11.14 21.75
CA LEU A 168 1.46 10.88 20.46
C LEU A 168 -0.02 10.60 20.69
N TRP A 169 -0.88 11.26 19.91
CA TRP A 169 -2.32 11.00 19.91
C TRP A 169 -2.95 11.28 18.54
N GLU A 170 -4.17 10.83 18.30
CA GLU A 170 -4.89 11.08 17.04
C GLU A 170 -4.98 12.59 16.75
N THR A 171 -4.70 12.95 15.50
CA THR A 171 -4.44 14.33 15.07
C THR A 171 -5.63 15.25 15.31
N PHE A 172 -6.82 14.89 14.86
CA PHE A 172 -8.00 15.76 14.96
C PHE A 172 -8.54 15.86 16.39
N THR A 173 -8.33 14.83 17.21
CA THR A 173 -8.61 14.82 18.64
C THR A 173 -7.65 15.74 19.41
N THR A 174 -6.40 15.86 18.95
CA THR A 174 -5.37 16.70 19.59
C THR A 174 -5.40 18.14 19.08
N LYS A 175 -5.89 18.36 17.86
CA LYS A 175 -5.91 19.67 17.19
C LYS A 175 -6.52 20.80 18.04
N PRO A 176 -7.62 20.62 18.80
CA PRO A 176 -8.14 21.66 19.69
C PRO A 176 -7.10 22.20 20.69
N TYR A 177 -6.19 21.35 21.17
CA TYR A 177 -5.12 21.71 22.10
C TYR A 177 -3.96 22.45 21.40
N HIS A 178 -3.69 22.12 20.13
CA HIS A 178 -2.74 22.86 19.30
C HIS A 178 -3.28 24.25 18.93
N ASP A 179 -4.54 24.32 18.50
CA ASP A 179 -5.22 25.57 18.14
C ASP A 179 -5.33 26.52 19.35
N ALA A 180 -5.57 25.97 20.55
CA ALA A 180 -5.59 26.74 21.79
C ALA A 180 -4.19 27.12 22.30
N GLY A 181 -3.12 26.64 21.66
CA GLY A 181 -1.74 26.84 22.11
C GLY A 181 -1.43 26.16 23.45
N THR A 182 -2.22 25.16 23.88
CA THR A 182 -1.96 24.39 25.11
C THR A 182 -0.69 23.55 24.96
N VAL A 183 -0.47 22.95 23.79
CA VAL A 183 0.74 22.21 23.44
C VAL A 183 1.15 22.53 22.01
N ARG A 184 2.42 22.29 21.66
CA ARG A 184 2.97 22.49 20.31
C ARG A 184 2.99 21.17 19.54
N ARG A 185 2.55 21.20 18.28
CA ARG A 185 2.75 20.10 17.32
C ARG A 185 4.11 20.25 16.65
N ILE A 186 4.94 19.20 16.70
CA ILE A 186 6.30 19.22 16.12
C ILE A 186 6.45 18.26 14.94
N GLY A 187 5.43 17.47 14.64
CA GLY A 187 5.39 16.58 13.49
C GLY A 187 4.24 15.58 13.59
N ASP A 188 4.22 14.66 12.64
CA ASP A 188 3.21 13.62 12.52
C ASP A 188 3.83 12.27 12.23
N ILE A 189 3.08 11.22 12.55
CA ILE A 189 3.37 9.86 12.12
C ILE A 189 2.09 9.12 11.78
N THR A 190 2.13 8.30 10.74
CA THR A 190 1.01 7.43 10.34
C THR A 190 1.29 5.98 10.69
N THR A 191 0.24 5.22 10.97
CA THR A 191 0.35 3.75 11.08
C THR A 191 0.82 3.16 9.74
N PRO A 192 1.74 2.17 9.72
CA PRO A 192 2.11 1.45 8.50
C PRO A 192 1.02 0.52 7.93
N TRP A 193 -0.11 0.41 8.63
CA TRP A 193 -1.24 -0.47 8.34
C TRP A 193 -2.58 0.31 8.38
N PRO A 194 -3.65 -0.25 7.78
CA PRO A 194 -5.03 0.26 7.92
C PRO A 194 -5.43 0.36 9.39
N CYS A 195 -6.11 1.42 9.81
CA CYS A 195 -6.22 1.71 11.23
C CYS A 195 -7.30 0.94 11.98
N PHE A 196 -8.44 0.62 11.37
CA PHE A 196 -9.52 -0.12 12.02
C PHE A 196 -9.90 -1.39 11.28
N MET A 197 -10.11 -2.46 12.04
CA MET A 197 -10.63 -3.73 11.56
C MET A 197 -11.89 -4.13 12.34
N ILE A 198 -12.67 -5.01 11.72
CA ILE A 198 -13.85 -5.62 12.35
C ILE A 198 -13.44 -6.99 12.87
N ALA A 199 -13.84 -7.32 14.10
CA ALA A 199 -13.60 -8.63 14.69
C ALA A 199 -14.81 -9.16 15.45
N ALA A 200 -14.88 -10.47 15.59
CA ALA A 200 -15.87 -11.17 16.43
C ALA A 200 -15.25 -12.45 17.01
N ARG A 201 -15.90 -13.02 18.03
CA ARG A 201 -15.50 -14.34 18.55
C ARG A 201 -15.86 -15.46 17.58
N GLN A 202 -15.02 -16.49 17.49
CA GLN A 202 -15.27 -17.67 16.66
C GLN A 202 -16.66 -18.26 16.91
N SER A 203 -17.04 -18.44 18.19
CA SER A 203 -18.37 -18.92 18.58
C SER A 203 -19.53 -18.06 18.07
N VAL A 204 -19.37 -16.73 17.99
CA VAL A 204 -20.38 -15.82 17.45
C VAL A 204 -20.44 -15.95 15.94
N ILE A 205 -19.29 -16.10 15.27
CA ILE A 205 -19.22 -16.31 13.82
C ILE A 205 -19.91 -17.62 13.45
N ASP A 206 -19.62 -18.70 14.17
CA ASP A 206 -20.22 -20.02 13.92
C ASP A 206 -21.74 -20.02 14.12
N GLU A 207 -22.23 -19.31 15.13
CA GLU A 207 -23.67 -19.21 15.43
C GLU A 207 -24.41 -18.28 14.46
N ARG A 208 -23.78 -17.18 14.03
CA ARG A 208 -24.45 -16.03 13.41
C ARG A 208 -23.88 -15.61 12.05
N LEU A 209 -23.20 -16.52 11.35
CA LEU A 209 -22.52 -16.23 10.08
C LEU A 209 -23.38 -15.47 9.05
N PRO A 210 -24.64 -15.87 8.76
CA PRO A 210 -25.45 -15.17 7.77
C PRO A 210 -25.77 -13.72 8.18
N GLU A 211 -26.05 -13.48 9.47
CA GLU A 211 -26.32 -12.14 9.98
C GLU A 211 -25.07 -11.26 9.96
N ILE A 212 -23.90 -11.83 10.27
CA ILE A 212 -22.62 -11.13 10.16
C ILE A 212 -22.35 -10.72 8.71
N GLN A 213 -22.54 -11.63 7.75
CA GLN A 213 -22.35 -11.32 6.33
C GLN A 213 -23.31 -10.22 5.85
N ALA A 214 -24.58 -10.27 6.26
CA ALA A 214 -25.55 -9.23 5.98
C ALA A 214 -25.19 -7.88 6.62
N CYS A 215 -24.68 -7.89 7.85
CA CYS A 215 -24.21 -6.70 8.56
C CYS A 215 -23.01 -6.06 7.86
N LEU A 216 -22.02 -6.85 7.47
CA LEU A 216 -20.84 -6.36 6.75
C LEU A 216 -21.21 -5.80 5.36
N ALA A 217 -22.13 -6.44 4.65
CA ALA A 217 -22.64 -5.93 3.38
C ALA A 217 -23.36 -4.57 3.54
N ALA A 218 -24.18 -4.43 4.59
CA ALA A 218 -24.86 -3.17 4.90
C ALA A 218 -23.88 -2.03 5.21
N VAL A 219 -22.82 -2.31 5.98
CA VAL A 219 -21.81 -1.31 6.33
C VAL A 219 -20.92 -0.98 5.13
N HIS A 220 -20.64 -1.95 4.26
CA HIS A 220 -19.96 -1.69 2.99
C HIS A 220 -20.77 -0.73 2.12
N GLU A 221 -22.08 -0.94 1.97
CA GLU A 221 -22.96 -0.02 1.24
C GLU A 221 -22.97 1.37 1.88
N ALA A 222 -23.03 1.44 3.22
CA ALA A 222 -22.93 2.71 3.93
C ALA A 222 -21.58 3.40 3.70
N ALA A 223 -20.47 2.67 3.68
CA ALA A 223 -19.16 3.24 3.36
C ALA A 223 -19.10 3.81 1.94
N GLN A 224 -19.71 3.13 0.96
CA GLN A 224 -19.83 3.65 -0.41
C GLN A 224 -20.65 4.94 -0.46
N LEU A 225 -21.81 4.97 0.20
CA LEU A 225 -22.64 6.18 0.28
C LEU A 225 -21.88 7.34 0.95
N PHE A 226 -21.16 7.05 2.03
CA PHE A 226 -20.35 8.02 2.75
C PHE A 226 -19.36 8.71 1.82
N HIS A 227 -18.70 7.97 0.93
CA HIS A 227 -17.76 8.49 -0.06
C HIS A 227 -18.40 9.25 -1.21
N THR A 228 -19.65 8.92 -1.57
CA THR A 228 -20.37 9.64 -2.63
C THR A 228 -20.91 11.00 -2.19
N GLU A 229 -21.11 11.21 -0.88
CA GLU A 229 -21.74 12.41 -0.32
C GLU A 229 -20.71 13.47 0.10
N THR A 230 -19.79 13.81 -0.80
CA THR A 230 -18.60 14.64 -0.52
C THR A 230 -18.91 16.03 0.03
N GLU A 231 -19.97 16.69 -0.45
CA GLU A 231 -20.36 18.04 0.01
C GLU A 231 -21.19 18.00 1.30
N ALA A 232 -21.98 16.95 1.51
CA ALA A 232 -22.92 16.86 2.63
C ALA A 232 -22.30 16.26 3.89
N MET A 233 -21.31 15.37 3.75
CA MET A 233 -20.72 14.66 4.89
C MET A 233 -19.95 15.57 5.85
N PRO A 234 -19.00 16.42 5.41
CA PRO A 234 -18.19 17.20 6.35
C PRO A 234 -19.01 18.07 7.31
N PRO A 235 -20.06 18.80 6.88
CA PRO A 235 -20.92 19.54 7.81
C PRO A 235 -21.69 18.65 8.80
N LEU A 236 -22.12 17.45 8.38
CA LEU A 236 -22.82 16.50 9.24
C LEU A 236 -21.88 15.91 10.31
N ILE A 237 -20.68 15.52 9.91
CA ILE A 237 -19.62 15.05 10.82
C ILE A 237 -19.26 16.15 11.81
N ALA A 238 -19.02 17.38 11.33
CA ALA A 238 -18.70 18.54 12.15
C ALA A 238 -19.76 18.79 13.23
N LYS A 239 -21.03 18.82 12.82
CA LYS A 239 -22.15 19.01 13.74
C LYS A 239 -22.26 17.88 14.76
N HIS A 240 -22.07 16.64 14.33
CA HIS A 240 -22.30 15.47 15.17
C HIS A 240 -21.21 15.29 16.23
N TYR A 241 -19.94 15.44 15.83
CA TYR A 241 -18.79 15.24 16.71
C TYR A 241 -18.23 16.54 17.30
N GLY A 242 -18.88 17.67 17.06
CA GLY A 242 -18.46 18.97 17.60
C GLY A 242 -17.13 19.48 17.03
N LEU A 243 -16.81 19.13 15.78
CA LEU A 243 -15.59 19.57 15.09
C LEU A 243 -15.84 20.89 14.35
N LYS A 244 -14.77 21.66 14.11
CA LYS A 244 -14.83 22.77 13.13
C LYS A 244 -15.11 22.19 11.74
N GLN A 245 -15.87 22.91 10.91
CA GLN A 245 -16.21 22.43 9.56
C GLN A 245 -14.97 22.20 8.69
N GLU A 246 -13.99 23.08 8.78
CA GLU A 246 -12.71 22.95 8.08
C GLU A 246 -11.95 21.67 8.49
N ASP A 247 -11.95 21.35 9.79
CA ASP A 247 -11.26 20.17 10.32
C ASP A 247 -11.99 18.89 9.94
N ALA A 248 -13.32 18.88 10.00
CA ALA A 248 -14.12 17.74 9.54
C ALA A 248 -13.95 17.50 8.03
N LYS A 249 -13.82 18.57 7.24
CA LYS A 249 -13.54 18.47 5.80
C LYS A 249 -12.16 17.89 5.53
N ALA A 250 -11.12 18.41 6.19
CA ALA A 250 -9.76 17.89 6.06
C ALA A 250 -9.66 16.43 6.50
N TRP A 251 -10.37 16.05 7.57
CA TRP A 251 -10.47 14.65 8.00
C TRP A 251 -11.15 13.78 6.95
N TYR A 252 -12.30 14.22 6.44
CA TYR A 252 -13.09 13.48 5.45
C TYR A 252 -12.30 13.25 4.15
N GLU A 253 -11.53 14.24 3.71
CA GLU A 253 -10.66 14.13 2.52
C GLU A 253 -9.48 13.16 2.72
N GLY A 254 -9.04 12.96 3.97
CA GLY A 254 -7.90 12.09 4.30
C GLY A 254 -8.26 10.66 4.72
N VAL A 255 -9.53 10.40 5.07
CA VAL A 255 -9.99 9.09 5.55
C VAL A 255 -10.51 8.24 4.40
N ASP A 256 -10.14 6.96 4.40
CA ASP A 256 -10.70 5.98 3.48
C ASP A 256 -11.41 4.87 4.27
N ILE A 257 -12.74 5.00 4.44
CA ILE A 257 -13.57 3.96 5.05
C ILE A 257 -13.99 2.99 3.97
N VAL A 258 -13.47 1.77 4.02
CA VAL A 258 -13.67 0.76 2.95
C VAL A 258 -14.70 -0.30 3.33
N ALA A 259 -14.78 -0.63 4.61
CA ALA A 259 -15.66 -1.67 5.18
C ALA A 259 -15.75 -2.92 4.28
N ASN A 260 -14.60 -3.48 3.90
CA ASN A 260 -14.53 -4.60 2.98
C ASN A 260 -13.99 -5.86 3.66
N ARG A 261 -14.22 -7.01 3.03
CA ARG A 261 -13.76 -8.31 3.52
C ARG A 261 -12.24 -8.53 3.38
N PHE A 262 -11.53 -7.62 2.73
CA PHE A 262 -10.12 -7.82 2.39
C PHE A 262 -9.22 -7.34 3.52
N ILE A 263 -8.18 -8.11 3.82
CA ILE A 263 -7.16 -7.77 4.82
C ILE A 263 -5.79 -7.92 4.18
N SER A 264 -4.96 -6.89 4.22
CA SER A 264 -3.60 -6.95 3.67
C SER A 264 -2.70 -7.83 4.54
N GLU A 265 -2.09 -8.86 3.94
CA GLU A 265 -1.11 -9.74 4.60
C GLU A 265 0.06 -8.93 5.14
N ALA A 266 0.68 -8.10 4.30
CA ALA A 266 1.79 -7.25 4.69
C ALA A 266 1.43 -6.24 5.79
N ALA A 267 0.17 -5.78 5.84
CA ALA A 267 -0.28 -4.91 6.93
C ALA A 267 -0.33 -5.66 8.27
N LEU A 268 -0.80 -6.91 8.27
CA LEU A 268 -0.77 -7.76 9.47
C LEU A 268 0.66 -8.08 9.90
N GLU A 269 1.54 -8.43 8.96
CA GLU A 269 2.95 -8.70 9.24
C GLU A 269 3.66 -7.49 9.87
N LYS A 270 3.44 -6.29 9.32
CA LYS A 270 3.99 -5.04 9.89
C LYS A 270 3.45 -4.76 11.28
N ALA A 271 2.15 -5.02 11.52
CA ALA A 271 1.56 -4.87 12.84
C ALA A 271 2.19 -5.86 13.84
N VAL A 272 2.36 -7.13 13.46
CA VAL A 272 3.06 -8.15 14.26
C VAL A 272 4.48 -7.69 14.59
N GLN A 273 5.26 -7.28 13.58
CA GLN A 273 6.64 -6.85 13.77
C GLN A 273 6.74 -5.68 14.76
N ALA A 274 5.88 -4.67 14.61
CA ALA A 274 5.85 -3.53 15.54
C ALA A 274 5.49 -3.96 16.97
N LEU A 275 4.55 -4.90 17.12
CA LEU A 275 4.15 -5.45 18.41
C LEU A 275 5.26 -6.28 19.08
N GLN A 276 6.09 -6.98 18.30
CA GLN A 276 7.25 -7.70 18.80
C GLN A 276 8.36 -6.75 19.26
N VAL A 277 8.62 -5.69 18.49
CA VAL A 277 9.59 -4.65 18.88
C VAL A 277 9.19 -3.99 20.20
N CYS A 278 7.90 -3.71 20.40
CA CYS A 278 7.42 -3.16 21.66
C CYS A 278 7.19 -4.20 22.77
N LYS A 279 7.65 -5.45 22.59
CA LYS A 279 7.55 -6.57 23.55
C LYS A 279 6.10 -6.89 23.99
N ARG A 280 5.12 -6.59 23.13
CA ARG A 280 3.71 -6.97 23.34
C ARG A 280 3.39 -8.34 22.78
N LEU A 281 4.15 -8.78 21.78
CA LEU A 281 4.24 -10.16 21.37
C LEU A 281 5.68 -10.66 21.63
N PRO A 282 5.87 -11.96 21.82
CA PRO A 282 7.20 -12.52 22.02
C PRO A 282 8.14 -12.17 20.84
N PRO A 283 9.36 -11.68 21.13
CA PRO A 283 10.34 -11.43 20.08
C PRO A 283 10.70 -12.77 19.41
N ASP A 284 10.94 -12.73 18.11
CA ASP A 284 11.38 -13.87 17.28
C ASP A 284 10.39 -15.04 17.14
N GLU A 285 9.16 -14.91 17.67
CA GLU A 285 8.09 -15.88 17.43
C GLU A 285 7.40 -15.64 16.08
N HIS A 286 7.32 -16.66 15.23
CA HIS A 286 6.60 -16.53 13.96
C HIS A 286 5.08 -16.54 14.20
N VAL A 287 4.42 -15.45 13.86
CA VAL A 287 2.95 -15.35 13.85
C VAL A 287 2.45 -15.60 12.43
N ASP A 288 1.75 -16.72 12.24
CA ASP A 288 1.07 -17.03 10.99
C ASP A 288 -0.19 -16.14 10.86
N VAL A 289 -0.06 -15.06 10.10
CA VAL A 289 -1.11 -14.02 9.97
C VAL A 289 -2.39 -14.55 9.33
N SER A 290 -2.33 -15.66 8.59
CA SER A 290 -3.51 -16.31 8.01
C SER A 290 -4.46 -16.89 9.06
N LYS A 291 -3.96 -17.15 10.28
CA LYS A 291 -4.77 -17.63 11.41
C LYS A 291 -5.45 -16.52 12.20
N LEU A 292 -5.17 -15.26 11.90
CA LEU A 292 -5.77 -14.12 12.61
C LEU A 292 -7.19 -13.81 12.14
N LEU A 293 -7.61 -14.33 10.99
CA LEU A 293 -8.90 -14.04 10.35
C LEU A 293 -9.78 -15.27 10.22
N ASP A 294 -11.09 -15.05 10.05
CA ASP A 294 -12.02 -16.10 9.66
C ASP A 294 -12.23 -16.09 8.14
N THR A 295 -11.71 -17.10 7.45
CA THR A 295 -11.68 -17.16 5.98
C THR A 295 -13.05 -17.38 5.33
N ARG A 296 -14.09 -17.70 6.12
CA ARG A 296 -15.48 -17.74 5.61
C ARG A 296 -16.05 -16.34 5.41
N VAL A 297 -15.49 -15.35 6.12
CA VAL A 297 -15.94 -13.95 6.10
C VAL A 297 -14.93 -13.05 5.42
N ALA A 298 -13.66 -13.13 5.84
CA ALA A 298 -12.56 -12.31 5.37
C ALA A 298 -11.71 -13.03 4.31
N GLU A 299 -10.95 -12.26 3.55
CA GLU A 299 -9.98 -12.74 2.58
C GLU A 299 -8.65 -12.02 2.80
N LEU A 300 -7.60 -12.82 2.99
CA LEU A 300 -6.24 -12.31 3.10
C LEU A 300 -5.74 -11.96 1.69
N LYS A 301 -5.47 -10.67 1.46
CA LYS A 301 -4.92 -10.16 0.20
C LYS A 301 -3.43 -9.89 0.34
N ARG A 302 -2.69 -10.35 -0.64
CA ARG A 302 -1.33 -9.86 -0.91
C ARG A 302 -1.50 -8.54 -1.65
N ASP A 303 -1.05 -7.44 -1.05
CA ASP A 303 -1.25 -6.12 -1.63
C ASP A 303 -0.17 -5.85 -2.67
N LEU A 304 -0.58 -5.46 -3.89
CA LEU A 304 0.29 -5.00 -4.98
C LEU A 304 1.24 -3.87 -4.55
N ARG A 305 0.81 -2.96 -3.67
CA ARG A 305 1.63 -1.86 -3.10
C ARG A 305 2.57 -2.34 -1.99
N SER A 306 2.35 -3.56 -1.49
CA SER A 306 3.19 -4.24 -0.52
C SER A 306 4.06 -5.34 -1.13
N MET A 307 3.87 -5.64 -2.42
CA MET A 307 4.68 -6.59 -3.15
C MET A 307 6.16 -6.22 -2.98
N LYS A 308 6.94 -7.22 -2.57
CA LYS A 308 8.40 -7.14 -2.50
C LYS A 308 9.01 -7.20 -3.90
N LEU A 309 8.48 -6.46 -4.86
CA LEU A 309 9.31 -6.06 -5.99
C LEU A 309 10.23 -4.94 -5.48
N TYR A 310 11.32 -5.37 -4.86
CA TYR A 310 12.31 -4.55 -4.16
C TYR A 310 11.77 -3.97 -2.84
N ASP A 311 12.51 -4.14 -1.74
CA ASP A 311 12.19 -3.32 -0.56
C ASP A 311 12.42 -1.85 -0.94
N ARG A 312 11.48 -0.99 -0.51
CA ARG A 312 11.14 0.40 -0.93
C ARG A 312 12.26 1.44 -0.79
N SER A 313 13.48 0.95 -0.61
CA SER A 313 14.69 1.72 -0.37
C SER A 313 15.85 1.22 -1.22
N GLU A 314 15.84 0.02 -1.79
CA GLU A 314 17.08 -0.58 -2.30
C GLU A 314 17.55 -0.03 -3.63
N LEU A 315 16.67 0.06 -4.64
CA LEU A 315 17.04 0.66 -5.93
C LEU A 315 17.37 2.15 -5.77
N VAL A 316 16.60 2.84 -4.93
CA VAL A 316 16.80 4.26 -4.59
C VAL A 316 18.13 4.46 -3.85
N VAL A 317 18.38 3.69 -2.79
CA VAL A 317 19.62 3.73 -2.00
C VAL A 317 20.81 3.31 -2.86
N SER A 318 20.66 2.25 -3.66
CA SER A 318 21.67 1.78 -4.59
C SER A 318 22.02 2.87 -5.60
N LEU A 319 21.02 3.53 -6.20
CA LEU A 319 21.21 4.67 -7.09
C LEU A 319 21.97 5.80 -6.39
N TYR A 320 21.50 6.31 -5.25
CA TYR A 320 22.17 7.42 -4.57
C TYR A 320 23.59 7.07 -4.10
N LYS A 321 23.82 5.85 -3.62
CA LYS A 321 25.16 5.38 -3.23
C LYS A 321 26.08 5.26 -4.43
N GLN A 322 25.59 4.76 -5.57
CA GLN A 322 26.36 4.70 -6.81
C GLN A 322 26.63 6.09 -7.37
N LEU A 323 25.65 7.02 -7.34
CA LEU A 323 25.88 8.41 -7.71
C LEU A 323 26.94 9.06 -6.82
N ALA A 324 26.87 8.86 -5.49
CA ALA A 324 27.87 9.37 -4.57
C ALA A 324 29.27 8.81 -4.86
N ALA A 325 29.38 7.49 -5.08
CA ALA A 325 30.65 6.84 -5.41
C ALA A 325 31.26 7.34 -6.73
N ASN A 326 30.44 7.83 -7.66
CA ASN A 326 30.88 8.40 -8.94
C ASN A 326 31.03 9.93 -8.91
N GLY A 327 30.89 10.59 -7.74
CA GLY A 327 30.99 12.05 -7.64
C GLY A 327 29.79 12.81 -8.23
N LEU A 328 28.65 12.12 -8.39
CA LEU A 328 27.42 12.60 -9.02
C LEU A 328 26.29 12.80 -8.00
N SER A 329 26.60 12.93 -6.71
CA SER A 329 25.59 13.08 -5.64
C SER A 329 24.78 14.37 -5.75
N THR A 330 25.38 15.45 -6.27
CA THR A 330 24.76 16.78 -6.35
C THR A 330 24.94 17.40 -7.74
N GLY A 331 24.13 18.42 -8.05
CA GLY A 331 24.24 19.16 -9.31
C GLY A 331 23.57 18.49 -10.52
N PRO A 332 23.70 19.10 -11.71
CA PRO A 332 23.11 18.58 -12.93
C PRO A 332 23.74 17.25 -13.34
N LEU A 333 22.93 16.40 -13.97
CA LEU A 333 23.33 15.09 -14.50
C LEU A 333 23.11 15.04 -16.01
N LYS A 334 23.83 14.21 -16.74
CA LYS A 334 23.37 13.76 -18.06
C LYS A 334 22.53 12.51 -17.88
N TYR A 335 21.50 12.33 -18.71
CA TYR A 335 20.71 11.09 -18.66
C TYR A 335 21.58 9.85 -18.90
N THR A 336 22.68 9.98 -19.66
CA THR A 336 23.66 8.93 -19.89
C THR A 336 24.40 8.49 -18.63
N ASP A 337 24.53 9.38 -17.63
CA ASP A 337 25.18 9.05 -16.36
C ASP A 337 24.31 8.11 -15.52
N LEU A 338 23.01 8.04 -15.81
CA LEU A 338 22.05 7.22 -15.08
C LEU A 338 21.79 5.84 -15.71
N ILE A 339 22.10 5.67 -17.01
CA ILE A 339 21.87 4.42 -17.76
C ILE A 339 22.36 3.16 -17.03
N PRO A 340 23.55 3.15 -16.37
CA PRO A 340 24.00 1.95 -15.66
C PRO A 340 23.14 1.56 -14.45
N PHE A 341 22.29 2.47 -13.96
CA PHE A 341 21.63 2.39 -12.66
C PHE A 341 20.10 2.36 -12.74
N ASP A 342 19.50 2.80 -13.85
CA ASP A 342 18.04 3.03 -13.95
C ASP A 342 17.33 2.21 -15.04
N GLN A 343 18.04 1.27 -15.68
CA GLN A 343 17.53 0.36 -16.71
C GLN A 343 17.31 -1.05 -16.15
N HIS A 344 16.25 -1.24 -15.35
CA HIS A 344 16.06 -2.50 -14.60
C HIS A 344 15.44 -3.65 -15.38
N HIS A 345 14.85 -3.37 -16.54
CA HIS A 345 14.31 -4.38 -17.45
C HIS A 345 15.43 -5.11 -18.20
N TYR A 346 15.04 -6.12 -18.99
CA TYR A 346 16.00 -6.91 -19.74
C TYR A 346 16.55 -6.13 -20.94
N HIS A 347 17.83 -6.38 -21.26
CA HIS A 347 18.61 -5.76 -22.34
C HIS A 347 18.83 -4.24 -22.29
N GLY A 348 18.45 -3.58 -21.19
CA GLY A 348 18.68 -2.14 -21.00
C GLY A 348 18.24 -1.30 -22.20
N THR A 349 19.03 -0.31 -22.60
CA THR A 349 18.64 0.64 -23.65
C THR A 349 18.35 0.00 -25.00
N ALA A 350 18.92 -1.16 -25.32
CA ALA A 350 18.64 -1.88 -26.57
C ALA A 350 17.16 -2.30 -26.67
N ALA A 351 16.52 -2.67 -25.56
CA ALA A 351 15.09 -2.94 -25.53
C ALA A 351 14.24 -1.68 -25.71
N VAL A 352 14.77 -0.49 -25.37
CA VAL A 352 14.08 0.79 -25.62
C VAL A 352 14.21 1.19 -27.09
N ASP A 353 15.39 1.00 -27.70
CA ASP A 353 15.61 1.22 -29.12
C ASP A 353 14.70 0.34 -29.99
N ASP A 354 14.52 -0.93 -29.62
CA ASP A 354 13.61 -1.85 -30.29
C ASP A 354 12.16 -1.34 -30.27
N VAL A 355 11.69 -0.84 -29.12
CA VAL A 355 10.35 -0.27 -28.99
C VAL A 355 10.19 1.03 -29.79
N ILE A 356 11.21 1.89 -29.80
CA ILE A 356 11.22 3.10 -30.63
C ILE A 356 11.02 2.74 -32.10
N ALA A 357 11.74 1.73 -32.59
CA ALA A 357 11.64 1.27 -33.97
C ALA A 357 10.27 0.63 -34.27
N LYS A 358 9.85 -0.34 -33.45
CA LYS A 358 8.60 -1.12 -33.64
C LYS A 358 7.34 -0.27 -33.50
N CYS A 359 7.34 0.75 -32.64
CA CYS A 359 6.19 1.65 -32.43
C CYS A 359 6.30 2.98 -33.19
N HIS A 360 7.33 3.14 -34.03
CA HIS A 360 7.59 4.36 -34.81
C HIS A 360 7.61 5.65 -33.97
N ILE A 361 8.23 5.59 -32.79
CA ILE A 361 8.29 6.72 -31.86
C ILE A 361 9.22 7.80 -32.41
N SER A 362 8.73 9.03 -32.47
CA SER A 362 9.45 10.19 -32.99
C SER A 362 9.27 11.41 -32.09
N GLU A 363 9.91 12.53 -32.44
CA GLU A 363 9.77 13.81 -31.72
C GLU A 363 8.32 14.31 -31.59
N ARG A 364 7.42 13.83 -32.46
CA ARG A 364 6.00 14.19 -32.48
C ARG A 364 5.14 13.31 -31.59
N SER A 365 5.69 12.21 -31.09
CA SER A 365 4.93 11.20 -30.35
C SER A 365 4.68 11.63 -28.89
N ARG A 366 3.48 11.33 -28.40
CA ARG A 366 3.12 11.33 -26.98
C ARG A 366 3.03 9.88 -26.51
N VAL A 367 3.84 9.53 -25.52
CA VAL A 367 3.99 8.15 -25.03
C VAL A 367 3.60 8.06 -23.57
N ILE A 368 2.86 7.03 -23.19
CA ILE A 368 2.67 6.63 -21.79
C ILE A 368 3.63 5.49 -21.49
N ASN A 369 4.40 5.58 -20.41
CA ASN A 369 5.18 4.47 -19.86
C ASN A 369 4.56 4.01 -18.55
N ILE A 370 3.98 2.80 -18.52
CA ILE A 370 3.33 2.22 -17.35
C ILE A 370 4.37 1.44 -16.53
N GLY A 371 4.46 1.72 -15.22
CA GLY A 371 5.47 1.14 -14.33
C GLY A 371 6.86 1.69 -14.61
N SER A 372 6.97 3.02 -14.65
CA SER A 372 8.17 3.68 -15.14
C SER A 372 9.41 3.54 -14.23
N GLY A 373 9.23 3.05 -13.00
CA GLY A 373 10.29 2.84 -12.01
C GLY A 373 11.09 4.12 -11.75
N LEU A 374 12.43 4.03 -11.84
CA LEU A 374 13.32 5.19 -11.72
C LEU A 374 13.28 6.13 -12.95
N GLY A 375 12.45 5.84 -13.96
CA GLY A 375 12.25 6.68 -15.15
C GLY A 375 13.35 6.57 -16.21
N GLY A 376 14.23 5.57 -16.10
CA GLY A 376 15.34 5.36 -17.04
C GLY A 376 14.88 5.20 -18.49
N PRO A 377 13.95 4.28 -18.80
CA PRO A 377 13.45 4.11 -20.17
C PRO A 377 12.77 5.37 -20.70
N SER A 378 12.02 6.07 -19.84
CA SER A 378 11.35 7.33 -20.19
C SER A 378 12.35 8.42 -20.59
N ARG A 379 13.41 8.62 -19.79
CA ARG A 379 14.48 9.59 -20.11
C ARG A 379 15.23 9.19 -21.37
N TYR A 380 15.62 7.93 -21.49
CA TYR A 380 16.35 7.46 -22.67
C TYR A 380 15.53 7.65 -23.95
N MET A 381 14.27 7.21 -23.96
CA MET A 381 13.36 7.36 -25.10
C MET A 381 13.14 8.82 -25.50
N ALA A 382 12.90 9.70 -24.53
CA ALA A 382 12.74 11.13 -24.77
C ALA A 382 14.02 11.79 -25.29
N ALA A 383 15.19 11.40 -24.79
CA ALA A 383 16.47 11.93 -25.25
C ALA A 383 16.81 11.46 -26.68
N THR A 384 16.55 10.20 -27.01
CA THR A 384 16.86 9.61 -28.32
C THR A 384 15.93 10.12 -29.41
N THR A 385 14.65 10.31 -29.12
CA THR A 385 13.63 10.64 -30.15
C THR A 385 13.11 12.06 -30.10
N GLY A 386 13.22 12.74 -28.94
CA GLY A 386 12.56 14.02 -28.68
C GLY A 386 11.08 13.91 -28.32
N CYS A 387 10.52 12.71 -28.14
CA CYS A 387 9.11 12.51 -27.83
C CYS A 387 8.71 13.06 -26.44
N LEU A 388 7.41 13.18 -26.19
CA LEU A 388 6.85 13.51 -24.88
C LEU A 388 6.46 12.21 -24.15
N VAL A 389 6.90 12.05 -22.91
CA VAL A 389 6.63 10.86 -22.11
C VAL A 389 5.86 11.23 -20.84
N LEU A 390 4.75 10.56 -20.61
CA LEU A 390 4.06 10.48 -19.32
C LEU A 390 4.47 9.17 -18.64
N ALA A 391 5.31 9.28 -17.62
CA ALA A 391 5.83 8.19 -16.82
C ALA A 391 4.92 7.94 -15.62
N CYS A 392 4.21 6.82 -15.61
CA CYS A 392 3.29 6.44 -14.54
C CYS A 392 3.96 5.42 -13.62
N GLU A 393 3.98 5.69 -12.32
CA GLU A 393 4.60 4.82 -11.31
C GLU A 393 3.76 4.78 -10.05
N ILE A 394 3.46 3.57 -9.54
CA ILE A 394 2.62 3.38 -8.36
C ILE A 394 3.41 3.59 -7.06
N GLN A 395 4.72 3.33 -7.08
CA GLN A 395 5.61 3.47 -5.94
C GLN A 395 6.10 4.92 -5.79
N GLU A 396 5.71 5.57 -4.71
CA GLU A 396 5.97 7.00 -4.50
C GLU A 396 7.46 7.34 -4.39
N ASP A 397 8.25 6.48 -3.75
CA ASP A 397 9.70 6.62 -3.60
C ASP A 397 10.43 6.53 -4.95
N LEU A 398 10.08 5.55 -5.79
CA LEU A 398 10.61 5.44 -7.15
C LEU A 398 10.22 6.65 -8.00
N SER A 399 8.94 7.02 -7.98
CA SER A 399 8.41 8.16 -8.73
C SER A 399 9.07 9.48 -8.31
N ARG A 400 9.21 9.73 -7.01
CA ARG A 400 9.88 10.93 -6.48
C ARG A 400 11.34 10.99 -6.88
N THR A 401 12.05 9.86 -6.77
CA THR A 401 13.44 9.75 -7.20
C THR A 401 13.57 9.97 -8.71
N ALA A 402 12.66 9.40 -9.50
CA ALA A 402 12.61 9.55 -10.95
C ALA A 402 12.35 11.02 -11.37
N MET A 403 11.47 11.73 -10.66
CA MET A 403 11.24 13.16 -10.82
C MET A 403 12.51 13.97 -10.53
N GLU A 404 13.21 13.68 -9.43
CA GLU A 404 14.48 14.34 -9.11
C GLU A 404 15.51 14.11 -10.21
N MET A 405 15.74 12.85 -10.61
CA MET A 405 16.70 12.50 -11.64
C MET A 405 16.36 13.18 -12.98
N THR A 406 15.09 13.22 -13.34
CA THR A 406 14.61 13.92 -14.55
C THR A 406 14.85 15.42 -14.49
N SER A 407 14.64 16.04 -13.33
CA SER A 407 14.96 17.45 -13.08
C SER A 407 16.45 17.73 -13.20
N ARG A 408 17.29 16.90 -12.57
CA ARG A 408 18.75 17.01 -12.64
C ARG A 408 19.30 16.80 -14.04
N CYS A 409 18.62 16.00 -14.86
CA CYS A 409 18.93 15.84 -16.28
C CYS A 409 18.42 16.98 -17.18
N GLY A 410 17.68 17.96 -16.64
CA GLY A 410 17.09 19.04 -17.43
C GLY A 410 15.99 18.59 -18.40
N MET A 411 15.31 17.48 -18.09
CA MET A 411 14.37 16.81 -19.01
C MET A 411 12.90 17.00 -18.65
N THR A 412 12.57 17.90 -17.73
CA THR A 412 11.19 18.15 -17.23
C THR A 412 10.23 18.69 -18.28
N SER A 413 10.72 19.19 -19.41
CA SER A 413 9.92 19.61 -20.56
C SER A 413 9.52 18.45 -21.48
N LYS A 414 10.12 17.26 -21.30
CA LYS A 414 9.91 16.08 -22.14
C LYS A 414 9.36 14.88 -21.37
N VAL A 415 9.74 14.71 -20.11
CA VAL A 415 9.30 13.60 -19.26
C VAL A 415 8.54 14.13 -18.05
N HIS A 416 7.25 13.82 -17.99
CA HIS A 416 6.37 14.14 -16.89
C HIS A 416 6.08 12.87 -16.08
N HIS A 417 6.09 12.98 -14.76
CA HIS A 417 5.84 11.85 -13.87
C HIS A 417 4.48 11.97 -13.21
N MET A 418 3.79 10.85 -13.04
CA MET A 418 2.51 10.78 -12.36
C MET A 418 2.52 9.59 -11.40
N THR A 419 2.46 9.90 -10.10
CA THR A 419 2.47 8.88 -9.05
C THR A 419 1.07 8.35 -8.79
N GLY A 420 0.91 7.03 -8.77
CA GLY A 420 -0.30 6.36 -8.33
C GLY A 420 -0.66 5.14 -9.18
N ASP A 421 -1.79 4.53 -8.84
CA ASP A 421 -2.33 3.40 -9.57
C ASP A 421 -2.77 3.84 -10.98
N PHE A 422 -2.26 3.18 -12.01
CA PHE A 422 -2.56 3.50 -13.39
C PHE A 422 -4.06 3.38 -13.71
N MET A 423 -4.77 2.43 -13.10
CA MET A 423 -6.17 2.15 -13.45
C MET A 423 -7.15 3.29 -13.09
N PRO A 424 -7.03 3.96 -11.92
CA PRO A 424 -7.74 5.22 -11.67
C PRO A 424 -7.15 6.40 -12.44
N LEU A 425 -5.82 6.52 -12.51
CA LEU A 425 -5.18 7.68 -13.14
C LEU A 425 -5.53 7.82 -14.62
N SER A 426 -5.62 6.71 -15.35
CA SER A 426 -5.97 6.64 -16.76
C SER A 426 -7.34 7.27 -17.07
N GLN A 427 -8.28 7.25 -16.12
CA GLN A 427 -9.63 7.80 -16.29
C GLN A 427 -9.62 9.32 -16.42
N HIS A 428 -8.57 9.97 -15.90
CA HIS A 428 -8.36 11.42 -15.99
C HIS A 428 -7.46 11.82 -17.16
N LEU A 429 -6.92 10.86 -17.91
CA LEU A 429 -6.09 11.13 -19.08
C LEU A 429 -6.94 11.33 -20.34
N GLN A 430 -6.40 12.11 -21.27
CA GLN A 430 -7.05 12.40 -22.53
C GLN A 430 -7.18 11.13 -23.38
N ARG A 431 -8.43 10.73 -23.65
CA ARG A 431 -8.75 9.68 -24.65
C ARG A 431 -8.26 10.06 -26.04
N SER A 432 -7.77 9.07 -26.79
CA SER A 432 -7.17 9.26 -28.12
C SER A 432 -6.08 10.35 -28.18
N GLY A 433 -5.37 10.55 -27.06
CA GLY A 433 -4.36 11.59 -26.88
C GLY A 433 -2.93 11.13 -27.13
N TYR A 434 -2.68 9.82 -27.27
CA TYR A 434 -1.34 9.23 -27.25
C TYR A 434 -1.04 8.40 -28.51
N ASP A 435 0.22 8.44 -28.92
CA ASP A 435 0.77 7.69 -30.05
C ASP A 435 1.19 6.28 -29.66
N ALA A 436 1.70 6.13 -28.43
CA ALA A 436 2.12 4.85 -27.90
C ALA A 436 1.84 4.71 -26.40
N VAL A 437 1.57 3.48 -25.96
CA VAL A 437 1.57 3.05 -24.56
C VAL A 437 2.57 1.92 -24.46
N VAL A 438 3.57 2.06 -23.59
CA VAL A 438 4.68 1.10 -23.45
C VAL A 438 4.76 0.63 -22.00
N SER A 439 5.19 -0.61 -21.81
CA SER A 439 5.39 -1.21 -20.49
C SER A 439 6.49 -2.27 -20.56
N TRP A 440 7.41 -2.25 -19.59
CA TRP A 440 8.40 -3.30 -19.41
C TRP A 440 8.23 -3.96 -18.05
N LEU A 441 7.95 -5.26 -18.05
CA LEU A 441 7.83 -6.11 -16.85
C LEU A 441 6.87 -5.53 -15.80
N THR A 442 5.75 -4.95 -16.25
CA THR A 442 4.77 -4.28 -15.38
C THR A 442 3.35 -4.84 -15.53
N VAL A 443 2.94 -5.21 -16.75
CA VAL A 443 1.58 -5.74 -16.98
C VAL A 443 1.31 -7.02 -16.18
N LEU A 444 2.32 -7.87 -15.94
CA LEU A 444 2.21 -9.05 -15.06
C LEU A 444 1.68 -8.78 -13.65
N HIS A 445 1.76 -7.54 -13.17
CA HIS A 445 1.25 -7.15 -11.85
C HIS A 445 -0.27 -6.87 -11.86
N PHE A 446 -0.89 -6.69 -13.03
CA PHE A 446 -2.31 -6.36 -13.12
C PHE A 446 -3.18 -7.62 -13.06
N GLN A 447 -4.10 -7.65 -12.10
CA GLN A 447 -5.04 -8.76 -11.93
C GLN A 447 -6.06 -8.86 -13.07
N ASP A 448 -6.53 -7.71 -13.56
CA ASP A 448 -7.45 -7.60 -14.69
C ASP A 448 -6.74 -6.96 -15.89
N ARG A 449 -5.93 -7.76 -16.57
CA ARG A 449 -5.19 -7.34 -17.78
C ARG A 449 -6.12 -6.88 -18.89
N LEU A 450 -7.28 -7.51 -19.06
CA LEU A 450 -8.24 -7.13 -20.09
C LEU A 450 -8.77 -5.71 -19.88
N SER A 451 -9.11 -5.34 -18.64
CA SER A 451 -9.50 -3.97 -18.32
C SER A 451 -8.35 -2.98 -18.54
N LEU A 452 -7.11 -3.34 -18.17
CA LEU A 452 -5.92 -2.52 -18.47
C LEU A 452 -5.79 -2.28 -19.98
N PHE A 453 -5.86 -3.34 -20.79
CA PHE A 453 -5.74 -3.23 -22.24
C PHE A 453 -6.85 -2.36 -22.84
N ARG A 454 -8.09 -2.48 -22.37
CA ARG A 454 -9.19 -1.60 -22.81
C ARG A 454 -8.92 -0.13 -22.51
N GLN A 455 -8.40 0.19 -21.33
CA GLN A 455 -8.04 1.56 -20.99
C GLN A 455 -6.89 2.07 -21.86
N CYS A 456 -5.85 1.25 -22.08
CA CYS A 456 -4.76 1.60 -23.00
C CYS A 456 -5.29 1.86 -24.42
N HIS A 457 -6.21 1.03 -24.90
CA HIS A 457 -6.87 1.21 -26.20
C HIS A 457 -7.66 2.52 -26.28
N GLU A 458 -8.37 2.93 -25.22
CA GLU A 458 -9.09 4.20 -25.18
C GLU A 458 -8.17 5.42 -25.24
N LEU A 459 -7.00 5.36 -24.60
CA LEU A 459 -6.02 6.44 -24.54
C LEU A 459 -5.27 6.62 -25.86
N LEU A 460 -5.06 5.55 -26.61
CA LEU A 460 -4.39 5.59 -27.90
C LEU A 460 -5.27 6.24 -28.97
N ARG A 461 -4.66 7.05 -29.83
CA ARG A 461 -5.31 7.52 -31.06
C ARG A 461 -5.46 6.37 -32.07
N PRO A 462 -6.35 6.47 -33.07
CA PRO A 462 -6.38 5.52 -34.18
C PRO A 462 -5.00 5.39 -34.84
N GLY A 463 -4.53 4.16 -35.04
CA GLY A 463 -3.18 3.85 -35.53
C GLY A 463 -2.07 3.87 -34.47
N GLY A 464 -2.38 4.21 -33.21
CA GLY A 464 -1.41 4.20 -32.10
C GLY A 464 -1.03 2.78 -31.65
N PHE A 465 0.10 2.66 -30.96
CA PHE A 465 0.71 1.38 -30.61
C PHE A 465 0.66 1.09 -29.10
N PHE A 466 0.44 -0.18 -28.77
CA PHE A 466 0.67 -0.72 -27.45
C PHE A 466 1.86 -1.67 -27.51
N PHE A 467 2.80 -1.53 -26.57
CA PHE A 467 3.91 -2.45 -26.39
C PHE A 467 3.95 -2.96 -24.96
N ALA A 468 4.19 -4.27 -24.81
CA ALA A 468 4.56 -4.85 -23.53
C ALA A 468 5.69 -5.88 -23.70
N ALA A 469 6.67 -5.82 -22.80
CA ALA A 469 7.55 -6.94 -22.48
C ALA A 469 7.06 -7.55 -21.16
N ASP A 470 6.63 -8.81 -21.16
CA ASP A 470 5.88 -9.38 -20.04
C ASP A 470 6.11 -10.89 -19.84
N PHE A 471 5.50 -11.47 -18.80
CA PHE A 471 5.56 -12.91 -18.53
C PHE A 471 4.32 -13.65 -19.03
N PHE A 472 4.48 -14.94 -19.33
CA PHE A 472 3.37 -15.88 -19.55
C PHE A 472 3.70 -17.27 -18.99
N ALA A 473 2.69 -18.10 -18.82
CA ALA A 473 2.88 -19.50 -18.45
C ALA A 473 3.25 -20.31 -19.70
N ARG A 474 4.44 -20.92 -19.70
CA ARG A 474 4.89 -21.85 -20.75
C ARG A 474 4.44 -23.29 -20.49
N GLY A 475 4.18 -23.60 -19.22
CA GLY A 475 3.71 -24.89 -18.76
C GLY A 475 2.88 -24.75 -17.48
N ALA A 476 2.49 -25.89 -16.90
CA ALA A 476 1.76 -25.89 -15.62
C ALA A 476 2.72 -25.51 -14.48
N LEU A 477 2.61 -24.28 -13.98
CA LEU A 477 3.36 -23.83 -12.81
C LEU A 477 3.04 -24.71 -11.58
N THR A 478 4.09 -25.16 -10.90
CA THR A 478 4.01 -25.83 -9.60
C THR A 478 3.47 -24.88 -8.53
N ALA A 479 3.01 -25.43 -7.40
CA ALA A 479 2.55 -24.61 -6.27
C ALA A 479 3.66 -23.69 -5.74
N GLU A 480 4.91 -24.19 -5.72
CA GLU A 480 6.09 -23.43 -5.30
C GLU A 480 6.44 -22.30 -6.29
N GLU A 481 6.40 -22.57 -7.60
CA GLU A 481 6.63 -21.52 -8.61
C GLU A 481 5.54 -20.44 -8.55
N LYS A 482 4.26 -20.82 -8.38
CA LYS A 482 3.16 -19.86 -8.21
C LYS A 482 3.35 -19.01 -6.96
N GLN A 483 3.71 -19.64 -5.84
CA GLN A 483 3.98 -18.94 -4.59
C GLN A 483 5.17 -17.99 -4.74
N THR A 484 6.27 -18.45 -5.34
CA THR A 484 7.46 -17.64 -5.58
C THR A 484 7.16 -16.46 -6.51
N LEU A 485 6.39 -16.67 -7.59
CA LEU A 485 5.94 -15.61 -8.48
C LEU A 485 5.11 -14.56 -7.74
N ALA A 486 4.18 -14.98 -6.88
CA ALA A 486 3.37 -14.06 -6.10
C ALA A 486 4.19 -13.30 -5.05
N ASP A 487 5.03 -14.01 -4.28
CA ASP A 487 5.71 -13.48 -3.08
C ASP A 487 6.95 -12.64 -3.44
N GLU A 488 7.74 -13.10 -4.41
CA GLU A 488 9.02 -12.50 -4.78
C GLU A 488 8.90 -11.61 -6.02
N VAL A 489 8.01 -11.95 -6.96
CA VAL A 489 7.87 -11.25 -8.25
C VAL A 489 6.56 -10.47 -8.36
N GLY A 490 5.70 -10.51 -7.34
CA GLY A 490 4.45 -9.77 -7.40
C GLY A 490 3.55 -10.16 -8.59
N CYS A 491 3.61 -11.42 -9.01
CA CYS A 491 2.93 -11.94 -10.19
C CYS A 491 1.95 -13.03 -9.76
N GLU A 492 0.72 -12.65 -9.41
CA GLU A 492 -0.28 -13.60 -8.91
C GLU A 492 -0.92 -14.42 -10.04
N THR A 493 -1.06 -13.82 -11.24
CA THR A 493 -1.64 -14.50 -12.40
C THR A 493 -0.80 -14.24 -13.65
N LEU A 494 -0.74 -15.26 -14.52
CA LEU A 494 -0.12 -15.17 -15.84
C LEU A 494 -1.16 -15.46 -16.91
N ALA A 495 -0.92 -14.97 -18.13
CA ALA A 495 -1.61 -15.53 -19.29
C ALA A 495 -1.21 -17.00 -19.43
N ALA A 496 -2.20 -17.87 -19.70
CA ALA A 496 -1.97 -19.32 -19.76
C ALA A 496 -1.14 -19.75 -20.98
N SER A 497 -1.02 -18.88 -21.98
CA SER A 497 -0.15 -19.03 -23.15
C SER A 497 0.09 -17.68 -23.84
N LEU A 498 1.00 -17.65 -24.81
CA LEU A 498 1.18 -16.50 -25.73
C LEU A 498 -0.11 -16.16 -26.48
N GLU A 499 -0.83 -17.18 -26.96
CA GLU A 499 -2.07 -16.96 -27.71
C GLU A 499 -3.18 -16.42 -26.79
N ASP A 500 -3.23 -16.80 -25.51
CA ASP A 500 -4.18 -16.22 -24.56
C ASP A 500 -3.89 -14.73 -24.32
N TYR A 501 -2.61 -14.36 -24.18
CA TYR A 501 -2.20 -12.95 -24.03
C TYR A 501 -2.62 -12.12 -25.25
N LYS A 502 -2.36 -12.67 -26.45
CA LYS A 502 -2.80 -12.07 -27.71
C LYS A 502 -4.32 -11.95 -27.79
N HIS A 503 -5.03 -13.00 -27.37
CA HIS A 503 -6.49 -13.00 -27.38
C HIS A 503 -7.07 -11.91 -26.44
N GLU A 504 -6.49 -11.72 -25.25
CA GLU A 504 -6.86 -10.63 -24.34
C GLU A 504 -6.68 -9.24 -24.98
N LEU A 505 -5.60 -9.02 -25.73
CA LEU A 505 -5.39 -7.78 -26.49
C LEU A 505 -6.42 -7.61 -27.62
N GLU A 506 -6.72 -8.66 -28.36
CA GLU A 506 -7.73 -8.64 -29.43
C GLU A 506 -9.13 -8.36 -28.87
N LEU A 507 -9.48 -8.94 -27.72
CA LEU A 507 -10.72 -8.65 -26.99
C LEU A 507 -10.81 -7.21 -26.48
N ALA A 508 -9.67 -6.56 -26.25
CA ALA A 508 -9.59 -5.13 -25.93
C ALA A 508 -9.71 -4.22 -27.16
N GLY A 509 -9.74 -4.78 -28.37
CA GLY A 509 -9.90 -4.05 -29.63
C GLY A 509 -8.59 -3.79 -30.38
N PHE A 510 -7.46 -4.32 -29.91
CA PHE A 510 -6.20 -4.21 -30.62
C PHE A 510 -6.08 -5.20 -31.77
N LYS A 511 -5.25 -4.83 -32.76
CA LYS A 511 -4.69 -5.76 -33.74
C LYS A 511 -3.25 -6.08 -33.34
N VAL A 512 -2.96 -7.31 -32.93
CA VAL A 512 -1.58 -7.72 -32.63
C VAL A 512 -0.77 -7.79 -33.92
N THR A 513 0.36 -7.08 -33.94
CA THR A 513 1.26 -6.98 -35.10
C THR A 513 2.47 -7.88 -34.96
N THR A 514 3.01 -7.99 -33.75
CA THR A 514 4.15 -8.84 -33.42
C THR A 514 3.90 -9.48 -32.05
N LEU A 515 4.20 -10.77 -31.94
CA LEU A 515 4.22 -11.52 -30.69
C LEU A 515 5.42 -12.46 -30.73
N GLU A 516 6.39 -12.22 -29.84
CA GLU A 516 7.67 -12.91 -29.80
C GLU A 516 7.80 -13.67 -28.48
N ASP A 517 8.15 -14.96 -28.57
CA ASP A 517 8.55 -15.76 -27.41
C ASP A 517 10.00 -15.44 -27.06
N MET A 518 10.19 -14.77 -25.94
CA MET A 518 11.49 -14.35 -25.41
C MET A 518 12.04 -15.33 -24.38
N SER A 519 11.40 -16.48 -24.16
CA SER A 519 11.75 -17.38 -23.05
C SER A 519 13.21 -17.84 -23.08
N GLU A 520 13.74 -18.23 -24.24
CA GLU A 520 15.13 -18.68 -24.35
C GLU A 520 16.13 -17.55 -24.11
N ASP A 521 15.86 -16.40 -24.71
CA ASP A 521 16.67 -15.19 -24.59
C ASP A 521 16.70 -14.67 -23.14
N TRP A 522 15.54 -14.58 -22.49
CA TRP A 522 15.43 -14.10 -21.10
C TRP A 522 15.98 -15.12 -20.08
N THR A 523 15.92 -16.43 -20.39
CA THR A 523 16.62 -17.46 -19.60
C THR A 523 18.14 -17.27 -19.66
N ALA A 524 18.69 -16.93 -20.85
CA ALA A 524 20.10 -16.63 -20.99
C ALA A 524 20.47 -15.32 -20.26
N TYR A 525 19.70 -14.25 -20.49
CA TYR A 525 19.95 -12.93 -19.92
C TYR A 525 19.90 -12.91 -18.40
N THR A 526 18.87 -13.51 -17.79
CA THR A 526 18.72 -13.53 -16.31
C THR A 526 19.86 -14.25 -15.63
N ARG A 527 20.28 -15.40 -16.18
CA ARG A 527 21.47 -16.14 -15.72
C ARG A 527 22.76 -15.32 -15.86
N GLU A 528 22.96 -14.66 -17.00
CA GLU A 528 24.13 -13.80 -17.20
C GLU A 528 24.14 -12.61 -16.21
N ARG A 529 22.98 -11.99 -15.99
CA ARG A 529 22.81 -10.90 -15.01
C ARG A 529 23.19 -11.35 -13.59
N VAL A 530 22.76 -12.53 -13.17
CA VAL A 530 23.13 -13.12 -11.87
C VAL A 530 24.64 -13.35 -11.78
N ASN A 531 25.25 -13.91 -12.83
CA ASN A 531 26.70 -14.13 -12.87
C ASN A 531 27.48 -12.81 -12.82
N ALA A 532 27.09 -11.82 -13.61
CA ALA A 532 27.72 -10.51 -13.67
C ALA A 532 27.59 -9.76 -12.33
N LEU A 533 26.42 -9.80 -11.70
CA LEU A 533 26.21 -9.20 -10.39
C LEU A 533 27.06 -9.92 -9.33
N THR A 534 27.04 -11.26 -9.30
CA THR A 534 27.83 -12.07 -8.35
C THR A 534 29.33 -11.78 -8.46
N ALA A 535 29.86 -11.63 -9.68
CA ALA A 535 31.26 -11.28 -9.92
C ALA A 535 31.63 -9.92 -9.29
N LYS A 536 30.68 -8.98 -9.22
CA LYS A 536 30.85 -7.65 -8.63
C LYS A 536 30.48 -7.58 -7.15
N ARG A 537 30.22 -8.71 -6.48
CA ARG A 537 29.78 -8.76 -5.07
C ARG A 537 30.62 -7.89 -4.13
N LYS A 538 31.94 -7.97 -4.21
CA LYS A 538 32.83 -7.19 -3.33
C LYS A 538 32.78 -5.69 -3.64
N GLU A 539 32.84 -5.33 -4.92
CA GLU A 539 32.87 -3.93 -5.37
C GLU A 539 31.53 -3.25 -5.14
N THR A 540 30.46 -3.81 -5.69
CA THR A 540 29.11 -3.26 -5.56
C THR A 540 28.62 -3.36 -4.13
N GLY A 541 28.88 -4.47 -3.42
CA GLY A 541 28.52 -4.65 -2.01
C GLY A 541 29.17 -3.61 -1.09
N ALA A 542 30.42 -3.21 -1.36
CA ALA A 542 31.08 -2.13 -0.63
C ALA A 542 30.41 -0.76 -0.86
N ILE A 543 29.88 -0.52 -2.05
CA ILE A 543 29.20 0.74 -2.40
C ILE A 543 27.78 0.75 -1.82
N VAL A 544 26.95 -0.23 -2.14
CA VAL A 544 25.50 -0.22 -1.84
C VAL A 544 25.17 -0.77 -0.45
N GLY A 545 26.12 -1.44 0.19
CA GLY A 545 25.95 -2.20 1.43
C GLY A 545 25.71 -3.69 1.15
N GLN A 546 26.40 -4.55 1.89
CA GLN A 546 26.39 -5.99 1.64
C GLN A 546 25.00 -6.61 1.73
N ASP A 547 24.18 -6.18 2.70
CA ASP A 547 22.82 -6.68 2.88
C ASP A 547 21.90 -6.31 1.71
N VAL A 548 22.01 -5.07 1.20
CA VAL A 548 21.25 -4.60 0.03
C VAL A 548 21.68 -5.38 -1.20
N PHE A 549 22.98 -5.57 -1.39
CA PHE A 549 23.50 -6.37 -2.48
C PHE A 549 22.99 -7.82 -2.44
N ASP A 550 23.01 -8.45 -1.27
CA ASP A 550 22.59 -9.84 -1.11
C ASP A 550 21.09 -10.04 -1.36
N ARG A 551 20.25 -9.05 -1.01
CA ARG A 551 18.82 -9.06 -1.32
C ARG A 551 18.55 -8.83 -2.81
N MET A 552 19.23 -7.89 -3.45
CA MET A 552 19.16 -7.72 -4.91
C MET A 552 19.58 -9.00 -5.66
N LEU A 553 20.69 -9.61 -5.24
CA LEU A 553 21.16 -10.85 -5.84
C LEU A 553 20.18 -12.00 -5.63
N ARG A 554 19.58 -12.12 -4.45
CA ARG A 554 18.52 -13.11 -4.17
C ARG A 554 17.38 -12.94 -5.16
N PHE A 555 16.82 -11.75 -5.31
CA PHE A 555 15.73 -11.49 -6.25
C PHE A 555 16.09 -11.91 -7.69
N TYR A 556 17.24 -11.48 -8.22
CA TYR A 556 17.62 -11.86 -9.57
C TYR A 556 17.89 -13.36 -9.72
N SER A 557 18.40 -14.01 -8.67
CA SER A 557 18.60 -15.45 -8.66
C SER A 557 17.26 -16.18 -8.67
N THR A 558 16.29 -15.74 -7.87
CA THR A 558 14.92 -16.28 -7.87
C THR A 558 14.30 -16.21 -9.27
N VAL A 559 14.39 -15.05 -9.93
CA VAL A 559 13.86 -14.90 -11.30
C VAL A 559 14.59 -15.80 -12.30
N ALA A 560 15.92 -15.92 -12.20
CA ALA A 560 16.69 -16.82 -13.06
C ALA A 560 16.33 -18.30 -12.82
N ASP A 561 16.05 -18.71 -11.58
CA ASP A 561 15.63 -20.05 -11.23
C ASP A 561 14.21 -20.36 -11.73
N LEU A 562 13.29 -19.38 -11.69
CA LEU A 562 11.96 -19.51 -12.30
C LEU A 562 12.04 -19.76 -13.82
N TYR A 563 12.88 -19.00 -14.54
CA TYR A 563 13.13 -19.23 -15.97
C TYR A 563 13.76 -20.60 -16.24
N LYS A 564 14.74 -20.99 -15.41
CA LYS A 564 15.40 -22.30 -15.51
C LYS A 564 14.43 -23.46 -15.30
N GLY A 565 13.39 -23.28 -14.49
CA GLY A 565 12.31 -24.26 -14.29
C GLY A 565 11.54 -24.58 -15.58
N GLY A 566 11.53 -23.66 -16.56
CA GLY A 566 10.96 -23.87 -17.89
C GLY A 566 9.43 -23.69 -17.97
N ASN A 567 8.75 -23.52 -16.84
CA ASN A 567 7.31 -23.25 -16.80
C ASN A 567 6.98 -21.74 -16.90
N LEU A 568 7.93 -20.87 -16.57
CA LEU A 568 7.84 -19.43 -16.80
C LEU A 568 8.37 -19.09 -18.21
N GLY A 569 7.59 -18.32 -18.96
CA GLY A 569 7.98 -17.79 -20.26
C GLY A 569 8.01 -16.26 -20.26
N GLY A 570 8.78 -15.71 -21.19
CA GLY A 570 8.88 -14.27 -21.43
C GLY A 570 8.33 -13.92 -22.81
N LEU A 571 7.66 -12.78 -22.96
CA LEU A 571 7.12 -12.34 -24.24
C LEU A 571 7.42 -10.88 -24.53
N GLN A 572 7.46 -10.56 -25.81
CA GLN A 572 7.31 -9.20 -26.32
C GLN A 572 6.13 -9.13 -27.27
N VAL A 573 5.28 -8.12 -27.11
CA VAL A 573 4.11 -7.91 -27.96
C VAL A 573 4.02 -6.46 -28.41
N VAL A 574 3.72 -6.29 -29.69
CA VAL A 574 3.35 -5.00 -30.28
C VAL A 574 1.95 -5.15 -30.87
N ALA A 575 1.03 -4.32 -30.42
CA ALA A 575 -0.33 -4.28 -30.90
C ALA A 575 -0.71 -2.87 -31.34
N GLN A 576 -1.60 -2.75 -32.32
CA GLN A 576 -2.00 -1.46 -32.88
C GLN A 576 -3.49 -1.24 -32.69
N LYS A 577 -3.88 -0.03 -32.28
CA LYS A 577 -5.28 0.40 -32.36
C LYS A 577 -5.65 0.60 -33.83
N PRO A 578 -6.66 -0.10 -34.38
CA PRO A 578 -7.06 0.08 -35.77
C PRO A 578 -7.41 1.55 -36.10
N LEU A 579 -7.22 1.95 -37.36
CA LEU A 579 -7.46 3.33 -37.82
C LEU A 579 -8.92 3.80 -37.72
N GLY A 580 -9.86 2.89 -37.46
CA GLY A 580 -11.29 3.14 -37.66
C GLY A 580 -11.64 3.16 -39.15
N TRP A 581 -12.86 2.76 -39.49
CA TRP A 581 -13.41 2.89 -40.84
C TRP A 581 -14.13 4.22 -41.00
#